data_AF-A0A2N2JWR3-F1
#
_entry.id   AF-A0A2N2JWR3-F1
#
_cell.length_a   1.000
_cell.length_b   1.000
_cell.length_c   1.000
_cell.angle_alpha   90.00
_cell.angle_beta   90.00
_cell.angle_gamma   90.00
#
_symmetry.space_group_name_H-M   'P 1'
#
loop_
_entity.id
_entity.type
_entity.pdbx_description
1 polymer ?
#
loop_
_entity_poly.entity_id
_entity_poly.type
_entity_poly.pdbx_seq_one_letter_code
_entity_poly.pdbx_strand_id
1 'polypeptide(L)'
;MKVCFPNLGTGSEAHCKRRSFHKRRRPKKEVVLPYGWKDLLRQENREGGFFHPDHSGRLLFHSGAAGSFRVKKVMNEDLPRGGNFSRSFYMGAVKTLVMKPGDFFAEIPESPGFRKPFLFLLTSGFILAALRTPFVPGGSIPMALIILINGLAMPVVSAVIGYGIIFVAMKRKLSWPRMLALYAYASGITYLISWLPLATWIGEPWKWILIGIGLVRGFGLSRGQAVGVVAGSILVIILLYSFLSSIFGLFRA
;
A
#
# COMPACT_ATOMS: atom_id res chain seq x y z
N MET A 1 -30.48 -11.32 -10.30
CA MET A 1 -31.59 -11.67 -9.40
C MET A 1 -32.89 -11.20 -10.04
N LYS A 2 -33.79 -12.11 -10.40
CA LYS A 2 -35.17 -11.78 -10.80
C LYS A 2 -36.02 -11.78 -9.55
N VAL A 3 -36.71 -10.69 -9.29
CA VAL A 3 -37.67 -10.58 -8.18
C VAL A 3 -39.06 -10.55 -8.83
N CYS A 4 -39.88 -11.56 -8.54
CA CYS A 4 -41.29 -11.61 -8.92
C CYS A 4 -42.11 -11.50 -7.63
N PHE A 5 -43.02 -10.54 -7.58
CA PHE A 5 -44.00 -10.43 -6.50
C PHE A 5 -45.29 -11.15 -6.90
N PRO A 6 -45.91 -11.93 -6.00
CA PRO A 6 -47.24 -12.48 -6.23
C PRO A 6 -48.28 -11.38 -6.00
N ASN A 7 -49.18 -11.21 -6.96
CA ASN A 7 -50.33 -10.31 -6.86
C ASN A 7 -51.57 -11.17 -6.53
N LEU A 8 -52.19 -10.93 -5.38
CA LEU A 8 -53.43 -11.56 -4.92
C LEU A 8 -54.60 -10.72 -5.42
N GLY A 9 -55.35 -11.23 -6.39
CA GLY A 9 -56.64 -10.65 -6.75
C GLY A 9 -57.06 -10.85 -8.20
N THR A 10 -58.02 -11.77 -8.38
CA THR A 10 -58.98 -11.88 -9.49
C THR A 10 -58.44 -12.16 -10.90
N GLY A 11 -58.99 -13.21 -11.51
CA GLY A 11 -58.59 -13.74 -12.79
C GLY A 11 -58.68 -12.73 -13.93
N SER A 12 -57.54 -12.48 -14.56
CA SER A 12 -57.44 -11.97 -15.92
C SER A 12 -56.03 -12.29 -16.43
N GLU A 13 -55.95 -12.63 -17.72
CA GLU A 13 -54.79 -13.23 -18.39
C GLU A 13 -53.46 -12.51 -18.11
N ALA A 14 -52.47 -13.26 -17.62
CA ALA A 14 -51.14 -12.75 -17.33
C ALA A 14 -50.34 -12.54 -18.63
N HIS A 15 -50.49 -11.37 -19.26
CA HIS A 15 -49.68 -10.97 -20.41
C HIS A 15 -48.25 -10.59 -19.95
N CYS A 16 -47.33 -11.55 -20.01
CA CYS A 16 -45.92 -11.40 -19.61
C CYS A 16 -45.16 -10.48 -20.59
N LYS A 17 -45.16 -9.16 -20.34
CA LYS A 17 -44.43 -8.17 -21.15
C LYS A 17 -42.92 -8.25 -20.90
N ARG A 18 -42.20 -8.90 -21.82
CA ARG A 18 -40.73 -9.03 -21.86
C ARG A 18 -40.09 -7.64 -22.04
N ARG A 19 -39.64 -6.99 -20.96
CA ARG A 19 -38.81 -5.77 -21.05
C ARG A 19 -37.41 -6.14 -21.55
N SER A 20 -37.17 -5.90 -22.83
CA SER A 20 -35.85 -5.93 -23.45
C SER A 20 -34.96 -4.85 -22.82
N PHE A 21 -34.01 -5.27 -21.98
CA PHE A 21 -32.99 -4.37 -21.43
C PHE A 21 -32.05 -3.96 -22.57
N HIS A 22 -32.28 -2.78 -23.15
CA HIS A 22 -31.33 -2.16 -24.06
C HIS A 22 -30.03 -1.88 -23.31
N LYS A 23 -29.00 -2.65 -23.65
CA LYS A 23 -27.61 -2.50 -23.21
C LYS A 23 -27.11 -1.11 -23.61
N ARG A 24 -27.23 -0.12 -22.72
CA ARG A 24 -26.61 1.22 -22.88
C ARG A 24 -25.11 1.03 -23.09
N ARG A 25 -24.64 1.24 -24.33
CA ARG A 25 -23.22 1.36 -24.65
C ARG A 25 -22.67 2.55 -23.85
N ARG A 26 -21.68 2.31 -23.00
CA ARG A 26 -20.96 3.40 -22.33
C ARG A 26 -20.24 4.22 -23.40
N PRO A 27 -20.25 5.57 -23.32
CA PRO A 27 -19.46 6.40 -24.22
C PRO A 27 -17.98 6.05 -24.04
N LYS A 28 -17.29 5.80 -25.16
CA LYS A 28 -15.82 5.70 -25.20
C LYS A 28 -15.28 7.03 -24.68
N LYS A 29 -14.64 7.00 -23.51
CA LYS A 29 -13.83 8.12 -23.05
C LYS A 29 -12.60 8.15 -23.96
N GLU A 30 -12.53 9.12 -24.86
CA GLU A 30 -11.28 9.47 -25.53
C GLU A 30 -10.29 9.93 -24.45
N VAL A 31 -9.26 9.11 -24.25
CA VAL A 31 -8.11 9.50 -23.45
C VAL A 31 -7.26 10.39 -24.35
N VAL A 32 -7.39 11.70 -24.17
CA VAL A 32 -6.48 12.68 -24.77
C VAL A 32 -5.12 12.48 -24.09
N LEU A 33 -4.20 11.83 -24.80
CA LEU A 33 -2.82 11.69 -24.36
C LEU A 33 -2.11 13.05 -24.47
N PRO A 34 -1.26 13.41 -23.49
CA PRO A 34 -0.49 14.64 -23.54
C PRO A 34 0.46 14.66 -24.74
N TYR A 35 0.61 15.84 -25.37
CA TYR A 35 1.54 16.11 -26.46
C TYR A 35 2.96 15.67 -26.05
N GLY A 36 3.58 14.80 -26.86
CA GLY A 36 4.95 14.29 -26.64
C GLY A 36 5.12 12.78 -26.76
N TRP A 37 4.04 11.99 -26.76
CA TRP A 37 4.11 10.52 -26.88
C TRP A 37 4.12 9.98 -28.32
N LYS A 38 3.85 10.82 -29.32
CA LYS A 38 3.82 10.40 -30.73
C LYS A 38 5.21 10.15 -31.32
N ASP A 39 6.24 10.77 -30.75
CA ASP A 39 7.60 10.69 -31.26
C ASP A 39 8.35 9.46 -30.74
N LEU A 40 8.03 9.01 -29.53
CA LEU A 40 8.55 7.76 -28.95
C LEU A 40 8.06 6.51 -29.70
N LEU A 41 6.81 6.50 -30.16
CA LEU A 41 6.27 5.40 -30.97
C LEU A 41 6.76 5.42 -32.44
N ARG A 42 7.43 6.49 -32.87
CA ARG A 42 8.05 6.57 -34.20
C ARG A 42 9.48 6.03 -34.20
N GLN A 43 10.14 5.98 -33.05
CA GLN A 43 11.54 5.53 -32.95
C GLN A 43 11.67 4.01 -32.83
N GLU A 44 10.68 3.33 -32.24
CA GLU A 44 10.68 1.86 -32.08
C GLU A 44 10.32 1.10 -33.37
N ASN A 45 9.82 1.79 -34.40
CA ASN A 45 9.41 1.18 -35.67
C ASN A 45 10.51 1.20 -36.75
N ARG A 46 11.77 1.48 -36.36
CA ARG A 46 12.94 1.47 -37.27
C ARG A 46 13.72 0.16 -37.28
N GLU A 47 13.42 -0.77 -36.38
CA GLU A 47 14.12 -2.06 -36.32
C GLU A 47 13.19 -3.20 -36.76
N GLY A 48 13.26 -3.53 -38.05
CA GLY A 48 13.00 -4.88 -38.55
C GLY A 48 11.54 -5.28 -38.76
N GLY A 49 10.94 -4.84 -39.87
CA GLY A 49 9.66 -5.38 -40.34
C GLY A 49 9.42 -5.09 -41.82
N PHE A 50 9.93 -5.96 -42.69
CA PHE A 50 9.72 -5.93 -44.13
C PHE A 50 8.22 -6.16 -44.42
N PHE A 51 7.48 -5.12 -44.80
CA PHE A 51 6.11 -5.25 -45.31
C PHE A 51 6.09 -4.99 -46.82
N HIS A 52 5.80 -6.04 -47.57
CA HIS A 52 5.48 -5.96 -48.99
C HIS A 52 4.06 -5.40 -49.16
N PRO A 53 3.83 -4.39 -50.00
CA PRO A 53 2.49 -3.94 -50.31
C PRO A 53 1.81 -4.90 -51.29
N ASP A 54 0.64 -5.42 -50.93
CA ASP A 54 -0.28 -6.12 -51.85
C ASP A 54 -1.28 -5.11 -52.45
N HIS A 55 -1.56 -5.29 -53.74
CA HIS A 55 -2.20 -4.35 -54.67
C HIS A 55 -3.73 -4.21 -54.52
N SER A 56 -4.34 -4.74 -53.45
CA SER A 56 -5.79 -4.96 -53.40
C SER A 56 -6.59 -4.04 -52.47
N GLY A 57 -5.99 -2.99 -51.89
CA GLY A 57 -6.72 -1.83 -51.32
C GLY A 57 -7.83 -2.14 -50.31
N ARG A 58 -7.80 -3.29 -49.62
CA ARG A 58 -8.88 -3.74 -48.74
C ARG A 58 -8.31 -4.13 -47.37
N LEU A 59 -8.37 -3.19 -46.42
CA LEU A 59 -7.99 -3.42 -45.03
C LEU A 59 -9.07 -4.24 -44.31
N LEU A 60 -8.97 -5.57 -44.41
CA LEU A 60 -9.64 -6.48 -43.48
C LEU A 60 -8.86 -6.49 -42.17
N PHE A 61 -9.30 -5.69 -41.21
CA PHE A 61 -8.82 -5.80 -39.82
C PHE A 61 -9.33 -7.11 -39.22
N HIS A 62 -8.52 -8.16 -39.30
CA HIS A 62 -8.65 -9.33 -38.46
C HIS A 62 -8.45 -8.91 -36.99
N SER A 63 -9.57 -8.67 -36.29
CA SER A 63 -9.62 -8.49 -34.84
C SER A 63 -9.39 -9.86 -34.19
N GLY A 64 -8.14 -10.28 -34.14
CA GLY A 64 -7.76 -11.63 -33.76
C GLY A 64 -6.36 -11.70 -33.18
N ALA A 65 -6.08 -10.91 -32.16
CA ALA A 65 -5.01 -11.17 -31.18
C ALA A 65 -5.08 -10.10 -30.09
N ALA A 66 -6.00 -10.24 -29.14
CA ALA A 66 -5.81 -9.65 -27.82
C ALA A 66 -4.70 -10.44 -27.12
N GLY A 67 -3.47 -10.27 -27.61
CA GLY A 67 -2.26 -10.64 -26.90
C GLY A 67 -2.21 -9.81 -25.64
N SER A 68 -2.82 -10.34 -24.59
CA SER A 68 -2.54 -9.93 -23.22
C SER A 68 -1.05 -10.17 -23.02
N PHE A 69 -0.24 -9.16 -23.33
CA PHE A 69 1.14 -9.05 -22.92
C PHE A 69 1.12 -8.84 -21.41
N ARG A 70 0.70 -9.89 -20.72
CA ARG A 70 0.97 -10.14 -19.32
C ARG A 70 2.47 -10.36 -19.33
N VAL A 71 3.20 -9.27 -19.12
CA VAL A 71 4.55 -9.34 -18.56
C VAL A 71 4.40 -10.17 -17.30
N LYS A 72 4.51 -11.49 -17.44
CA LYS A 72 4.85 -12.38 -16.36
C LYS A 72 6.21 -11.84 -15.94
N LYS A 73 6.20 -10.96 -14.95
CA LYS A 73 7.38 -10.54 -14.22
C LYS A 73 7.94 -11.85 -13.66
N VAL A 74 8.87 -12.44 -14.40
CA VAL A 74 9.69 -13.58 -13.98
C VAL A 74 10.66 -13.03 -12.94
N MET A 75 10.09 -12.69 -11.79
CA MET A 75 10.72 -12.63 -10.48
C MET A 75 9.64 -13.14 -9.52
N ASN A 76 9.26 -14.39 -9.75
CA ASN A 76 8.29 -15.12 -8.95
C ASN A 76 9.05 -16.29 -8.32
N GLU A 77 10.07 -15.97 -7.54
CA GLU A 77 10.66 -16.84 -6.54
C GLU A 77 10.86 -15.99 -5.28
N ASP A 78 10.21 -16.43 -4.20
CA ASP A 78 10.51 -16.10 -2.81
C ASP A 78 10.08 -14.75 -2.20
N LEU A 79 8.83 -14.34 -2.40
CA LEU A 79 8.10 -13.89 -1.20
C LEU A 79 7.53 -15.15 -0.55
N PRO A 80 8.14 -15.66 0.55
CA PRO A 80 7.77 -16.94 1.14
C PRO A 80 6.32 -16.85 1.61
N ARG A 81 5.39 -17.33 0.78
CA ARG A 81 4.02 -17.63 1.18
C ARG A 81 4.10 -18.82 2.13
N GLY A 82 4.01 -18.56 3.43
CA GLY A 82 3.91 -19.60 4.46
C GLY A 82 5.19 -20.04 5.19
N GLY A 83 6.40 -19.70 4.71
CA GLY A 83 7.65 -20.07 5.40
C GLY A 83 7.94 -19.26 6.69
N ASN A 84 8.69 -19.87 7.62
CA ASN A 84 9.18 -19.25 8.86
C ASN A 84 9.98 -17.95 8.59
N PHE A 85 10.06 -17.06 9.58
CA PHE A 85 10.91 -15.87 9.49
C PHE A 85 12.37 -16.31 9.37
N SER A 86 13.02 -15.97 8.26
CA SER A 86 14.41 -16.33 7.93
C SER A 86 15.24 -15.08 7.66
N ARG A 87 16.55 -15.17 7.85
CA ARG A 87 17.49 -14.08 7.54
C ARG A 87 17.41 -13.65 6.07
N SER A 88 17.21 -14.61 5.15
CA SER A 88 17.03 -14.31 3.72
C SER A 88 15.79 -13.48 3.46
N PHE A 89 14.66 -13.80 4.12
CA PHE A 89 13.43 -13.01 4.04
C PHE A 89 13.66 -11.59 4.55
N TYR A 90 14.33 -11.42 5.69
CA TYR A 90 14.61 -10.10 6.25
C TYR A 90 15.42 -9.23 5.28
N MET A 91 16.55 -9.75 4.78
CA MET A 91 17.41 -9.01 3.84
C MET A 91 16.70 -8.74 2.51
N GLY A 92 15.90 -9.69 2.02
CA GLY A 92 15.08 -9.52 0.82
C GLY A 92 14.03 -8.42 1.01
N ALA A 93 13.33 -8.41 2.15
CA ALA A 93 12.34 -7.38 2.47
C ALA A 93 13.00 -6.00 2.58
N VAL A 94 14.13 -5.88 3.28
CA VAL A 94 14.90 -4.63 3.39
C VAL A 94 15.32 -4.13 2.00
N LYS A 95 15.94 -4.99 1.19
CA LYS A 95 16.42 -4.61 -0.15
C LYS A 95 15.28 -4.13 -1.05
N THR A 96 14.18 -4.88 -1.09
CA THR A 96 13.03 -4.54 -1.94
C THR A 96 12.33 -3.27 -1.45
N LEU A 97 12.21 -3.09 -0.14
CA LEU A 97 11.57 -1.92 0.46
C LEU A 97 12.37 -0.63 0.23
N VAL A 98 13.71 -0.71 0.23
CA VAL A 98 14.59 0.43 -0.10
C VAL A 98 14.56 0.75 -1.59
N MET A 99 14.64 -0.27 -2.45
CA MET A 99 14.77 -0.07 -3.90
C MET A 99 13.44 0.26 -4.58
N LYS A 100 12.35 -0.42 -4.20
CA LYS A 100 11.03 -0.33 -4.83
C LYS A 100 9.91 -0.43 -3.78
N PRO A 101 9.76 0.55 -2.88
CA PRO A 101 8.77 0.49 -1.79
C PRO A 101 7.34 0.32 -2.29
N GLY A 102 6.99 0.96 -3.42
CA GLY A 102 5.65 0.85 -4.00
C GLY A 102 5.29 -0.56 -4.46
N ASP A 103 6.23 -1.28 -5.06
CA ASP A 103 6.03 -2.67 -5.49
C ASP A 103 5.89 -3.58 -4.26
N PHE A 104 6.78 -3.40 -3.26
CA PHE A 104 6.71 -4.17 -2.01
C PHE A 104 5.36 -4.05 -1.32
N PHE A 105 4.84 -2.82 -1.15
CA PHE A 105 3.56 -2.60 -0.49
C PHE A 105 2.36 -3.08 -1.32
N ALA A 106 2.45 -3.05 -2.66
CA ALA A 106 1.43 -3.61 -3.54
C ALA A 106 1.36 -5.15 -3.43
N GLU A 107 2.50 -5.81 -3.20
CA GLU A 107 2.61 -7.26 -3.08
C GLU A 107 2.22 -7.81 -1.69
N ILE A 108 1.97 -6.95 -0.70
CA ILE A 108 1.50 -7.39 0.63
C ILE A 108 0.13 -8.08 0.46
N PRO A 109 0.02 -9.38 0.82
CA PRO A 109 -1.24 -10.12 0.71
C PRO A 109 -2.32 -9.48 1.58
N GLU A 110 -3.59 -9.73 1.28
CA GLU A 110 -4.69 -9.17 2.08
C GLU A 110 -4.69 -9.68 3.54
N SER A 111 -4.16 -10.89 3.75
CA SER A 111 -3.99 -11.56 5.04
C SER A 111 -2.53 -11.97 5.28
N PRO A 112 -1.60 -11.02 5.54
CA PRO A 112 -0.19 -11.34 5.77
C PRO A 112 0.07 -12.05 7.10
N GLY A 113 -0.94 -12.10 7.99
CA GLY A 113 -0.77 -12.48 9.39
C GLY A 113 0.00 -11.42 10.19
N PHE A 114 0.15 -11.65 11.50
CA PHE A 114 0.85 -10.73 12.40
C PHE A 114 2.34 -11.07 12.59
N ARG A 115 2.70 -12.34 12.43
CA ARG A 115 4.01 -12.86 12.83
C ARG A 115 5.17 -12.26 12.05
N LYS A 116 5.09 -12.18 10.71
CA LYS A 116 6.19 -11.70 9.87
C LYS A 116 6.47 -10.20 10.05
N PRO A 117 5.46 -9.30 9.95
CA PRO A 117 5.73 -7.89 10.13
C PRO A 117 6.16 -7.57 11.56
N PHE A 118 5.60 -8.26 12.56
CA PHE A 118 6.01 -8.07 13.95
C PHE A 118 7.46 -8.53 14.19
N LEU A 119 7.87 -9.69 13.67
CA LEU A 119 9.26 -10.16 13.78
C LEU A 119 10.24 -9.27 13.02
N PHE A 120 9.84 -8.74 11.86
CA PHE A 120 10.62 -7.73 11.14
C PHE A 120 10.83 -6.48 12.00
N LEU A 121 9.76 -5.94 12.57
CA LEU A 121 9.81 -4.77 13.44
C LEU A 121 10.64 -5.04 14.70
N LEU A 122 10.47 -6.20 15.32
CA LEU A 122 11.24 -6.63 16.50
C LEU A 122 12.73 -6.70 16.20
N THR A 123 13.10 -7.29 15.07
CA THR A 123 14.50 -7.43 14.66
C THR A 123 15.11 -6.05 14.35
N SER A 124 14.41 -5.21 13.59
CA SER A 124 14.89 -3.85 13.29
C SER A 124 14.94 -2.96 14.54
N GLY A 125 13.99 -3.09 15.46
CA GLY A 125 13.96 -2.39 16.73
C GLY A 125 15.10 -2.81 17.65
N PHE A 126 15.42 -4.11 17.68
CA PHE A 126 16.58 -4.62 18.43
C PHE A 126 17.89 -4.08 17.86
N ILE A 127 18.05 -4.06 16.53
CA ILE A 127 19.21 -3.46 15.87
C ILE A 127 19.33 -1.97 16.23
N LEU A 128 18.23 -1.22 16.19
CA LEU A 128 18.22 0.19 16.59
C LEU A 128 18.63 0.37 18.06
N ALA A 129 18.07 -0.41 18.98
CA ALA A 129 18.41 -0.33 20.39
C ALA A 129 19.90 -0.64 20.63
N ALA A 130 20.41 -1.71 20.02
CA ALA A 130 21.81 -2.12 20.13
C ALA A 130 22.76 -1.05 19.57
N LEU A 131 22.45 -0.46 18.41
CA LEU A 131 23.29 0.56 17.78
C LEU A 131 23.20 1.93 18.47
N ARG A 132 22.05 2.27 19.07
CA ARG A 132 21.82 3.58 19.69
C ARG A 132 22.34 3.67 21.13
N THR A 133 22.37 2.55 21.85
CA THR A 133 22.78 2.51 23.27
C THR A 133 24.18 3.09 23.53
N PRO A 134 25.23 2.81 22.72
CA PRO A 134 26.57 3.37 22.93
C PRO A 134 26.65 4.89 22.81
N PHE A 135 25.72 5.52 22.09
CA PHE A 135 25.69 6.98 21.89
C PHE A 135 24.95 7.74 23.01
N VAL A 136 24.33 7.03 23.95
CA VAL A 136 23.65 7.65 25.08
C VAL A 136 24.63 7.73 26.27
N PRO A 137 24.93 8.93 26.78
CA PRO A 137 25.75 9.08 27.99
C PRO A 137 25.13 8.28 29.16
N GLY A 138 25.88 7.35 29.75
CA GLY A 138 25.38 6.46 30.80
C GLY A 138 24.66 5.21 30.29
N GLY A 139 25.02 4.73 29.09
CA GLY A 139 24.45 3.56 28.42
C GLY A 139 24.20 2.36 29.35
N SER A 140 22.96 2.26 29.81
CA SER A 140 22.49 1.24 30.74
C SER A 140 21.47 0.34 30.04
N ILE A 141 21.41 -0.93 30.44
CA ILE A 141 20.44 -1.90 29.91
C ILE A 141 18.98 -1.37 29.99
N PRO A 142 18.55 -0.69 31.07
CA PRO A 142 17.21 -0.08 31.13
C PRO A 142 16.95 0.91 30.00
N MET A 143 17.94 1.71 29.61
CA MET A 143 17.80 2.69 28.53
C MET A 143 17.60 2.00 27.18
N ALA A 144 18.37 0.94 26.91
CA ALA A 144 18.20 0.13 25.69
C ALA A 144 16.79 -0.48 25.61
N LEU A 145 16.27 -0.95 26.75
CA LEU A 145 14.92 -1.52 26.85
C LEU A 145 13.83 -0.47 26.58
N ILE A 146 13.98 0.75 27.13
CA ILE A 146 13.06 1.86 26.87
C ILE A 146 13.05 2.22 25.38
N ILE A 147 14.23 2.32 24.74
CA ILE A 147 14.35 2.58 23.30
C ILE A 147 13.65 1.49 22.48
N LEU A 148 13.85 0.22 22.86
CA LEU A 148 13.22 -0.92 22.18
C LEU A 148 11.70 -0.90 22.32
N ILE A 149 11.18 -0.75 23.53
CA ILE A 149 9.73 -0.69 23.80
C ILE A 149 9.11 0.48 23.03
N ASN A 150 9.73 1.65 23.05
CA ASN A 150 9.25 2.82 22.32
C ASN A 150 9.25 2.57 20.80
N GLY A 151 10.31 1.95 20.28
CA GLY A 151 10.40 1.55 18.87
C GLY A 151 9.34 0.52 18.46
N LEU A 152 8.83 -0.31 19.38
CA LEU A 152 7.78 -1.28 19.08
C LEU A 152 6.37 -0.70 19.27
N ALA A 153 6.16 0.08 20.33
CA ALA A 153 4.87 0.63 20.67
C ALA A 153 4.42 1.69 19.66
N MET A 154 5.30 2.61 19.27
CA MET A 154 4.93 3.74 18.42
C MET A 154 4.39 3.35 17.04
N PRO A 155 4.97 2.38 16.31
CA PRO A 155 4.41 1.88 15.06
C PRO A 155 3.05 1.21 15.22
N VAL A 156 2.84 0.47 16.32
CA VAL A 156 1.55 -0.17 16.63
C VAL A 156 0.49 0.88 16.90
N VAL A 157 0.77 1.86 17.75
CA VAL A 157 -0.13 2.99 18.04
C VAL A 157 -0.45 3.77 16.76
N SER A 158 0.56 4.04 15.93
CA SER A 158 0.37 4.73 14.65
C SER A 158 -0.51 3.92 13.69
N ALA A 159 -0.39 2.59 13.68
CA ALA A 159 -1.24 1.72 12.89
C ALA A 159 -2.70 1.75 13.38
N VAL A 160 -2.94 1.74 14.70
CA VAL A 160 -4.28 1.88 15.29
C VAL A 160 -4.92 3.21 14.89
N ILE A 161 -4.17 4.32 15.03
CA ILE A 161 -4.64 5.65 14.65
C ILE A 161 -4.98 5.71 13.16
N GLY A 162 -4.06 5.28 12.30
CA GLY A 162 -4.28 5.27 10.85
C GLY A 162 -5.46 4.40 10.44
N TYR A 163 -5.63 3.23 11.08
CA TYR A 163 -6.78 2.36 10.86
C TYR A 163 -8.09 3.03 11.29
N GLY A 164 -8.10 3.67 12.46
CA GLY A 164 -9.25 4.41 12.98
C GLY A 164 -9.66 5.57 12.07
N ILE A 165 -8.69 6.34 11.57
CA ILE A 165 -8.96 7.43 10.62
C ILE A 165 -9.59 6.90 9.34
N ILE A 166 -9.07 5.83 8.75
CA ILE A 166 -9.67 5.25 7.54
C ILE A 166 -11.07 4.70 7.84
N PHE A 167 -11.25 4.05 8.98
CA PHE A 167 -12.55 3.52 9.40
C PHE A 167 -13.60 4.63 9.57
N VAL A 168 -13.26 5.72 10.25
CA VAL A 168 -14.17 6.85 10.51
C VAL A 168 -14.39 7.70 9.26
N ALA A 169 -13.32 8.12 8.59
CA ALA A 169 -13.39 9.07 7.48
C ALA A 169 -13.90 8.43 6.18
N MET A 170 -13.56 7.16 5.93
CA MET A 170 -13.86 6.50 4.65
C MET A 170 -14.91 5.39 4.78
N LYS A 171 -15.31 5.02 6.02
CA LYS A 171 -16.24 3.91 6.30
C LYS A 171 -15.84 2.59 5.62
N ARG A 172 -14.56 2.43 5.30
CA ARG A 172 -14.02 1.28 4.58
C ARG A 172 -13.41 0.32 5.60
N LYS A 173 -13.88 -0.93 5.58
CA LYS A 173 -13.26 -2.00 6.36
C LYS A 173 -11.97 -2.43 5.67
N LEU A 174 -10.84 -2.18 6.32
CA LEU A 174 -9.54 -2.68 5.89
C LEU A 174 -9.11 -3.86 6.77
N SER A 175 -8.20 -4.68 6.27
CA SER A 175 -7.60 -5.75 7.06
C SER A 175 -6.64 -5.16 8.10
N TRP A 176 -6.96 -5.32 9.38
CA TRP A 176 -6.11 -4.90 10.50
C TRP A 176 -4.68 -5.47 10.41
N PRO A 177 -4.46 -6.78 10.17
CA PRO A 177 -3.10 -7.33 10.00
C PRO A 177 -2.33 -6.66 8.86
N ARG A 178 -3.01 -6.27 7.77
CA ARG A 178 -2.39 -5.59 6.64
C ARG A 178 -1.95 -4.18 7.00
N MET A 179 -2.74 -3.47 7.81
CA MET A 179 -2.40 -2.12 8.28
C MET A 179 -1.21 -2.16 9.23
N LEU A 180 -1.21 -3.11 10.17
CA LEU A 180 -0.05 -3.33 11.03
C LEU A 180 1.19 -3.67 10.19
N ALA A 181 1.06 -4.51 9.16
CA ALA A 181 2.17 -4.87 8.30
C ALA A 181 2.80 -3.66 7.61
N LEU A 182 1.97 -2.77 7.06
CA LEU A 182 2.43 -1.52 6.44
C LEU A 182 3.29 -0.70 7.41
N TYR A 183 2.77 -0.43 8.61
CA TYR A 183 3.46 0.40 9.61
C TYR A 183 4.70 -0.28 10.18
N ALA A 184 4.65 -1.60 10.37
CA ALA A 184 5.77 -2.39 10.86
C ALA A 184 6.94 -2.39 9.87
N TYR A 185 6.68 -2.62 8.57
CA TYR A 185 7.73 -2.57 7.56
C TYR A 185 8.27 -1.15 7.37
N ALA A 186 7.39 -0.15 7.26
CA ALA A 186 7.80 1.25 7.10
C ALA A 186 8.64 1.76 8.29
N SER A 187 8.27 1.40 9.52
CA SER A 187 9.03 1.81 10.71
C SER A 187 10.32 1.00 10.86
N GLY A 188 10.27 -0.31 10.61
CA GLY A 188 11.45 -1.17 10.70
C GLY A 188 12.56 -0.75 9.75
N ILE A 189 12.24 -0.37 8.51
CA ILE A 189 13.27 0.13 7.58
C ILE A 189 13.84 1.48 8.02
N THR A 190 12.99 2.37 8.54
CA THR A 190 13.44 3.64 9.10
C THR A 190 14.39 3.41 10.28
N TYR A 191 14.14 2.43 11.15
CA TYR A 191 15.01 2.11 12.28
C TYR A 191 16.42 1.66 11.86
N LEU A 192 16.56 1.02 10.70
CA LEU A 192 17.87 0.67 10.15
C LEU A 192 18.66 1.87 9.64
N ILE A 193 17.99 2.99 9.36
CA ILE A 193 18.63 4.22 8.89
C ILE A 193 18.84 5.18 10.07
N SER A 194 17.88 5.24 11.00
CA SER A 194 17.82 6.19 12.13
C SER A 194 18.69 5.83 13.33
N TRP A 195 19.65 4.90 13.20
CA TRP A 195 20.62 4.66 14.26
C TRP A 195 21.59 5.83 14.44
N LEU A 196 21.84 6.61 13.38
CA LEU A 196 22.58 7.87 13.45
C LEU A 196 21.66 8.97 14.01
N PRO A 197 22.10 9.77 15.01
CA PRO A 197 21.31 10.87 15.57
C PRO A 197 20.80 11.84 14.50
N LEU A 198 21.66 12.22 13.54
CA LEU A 198 21.31 13.09 12.41
C LEU A 198 20.30 12.44 11.44
N ALA A 199 20.34 11.11 11.29
CA ALA A 199 19.43 10.40 10.41
C ALA A 199 18.02 10.25 10.97
N THR A 200 17.80 10.58 12.26
CA THR A 200 16.45 10.60 12.85
C THR A 200 15.59 11.67 12.17
N TRP A 201 16.17 12.85 11.90
CA TRP A 201 15.48 13.96 11.25
C TRP A 201 15.01 13.65 9.82
N ILE A 202 15.77 12.81 9.11
CA ILE A 202 15.42 12.36 7.74
C ILE A 202 14.51 11.12 7.79
N GLY A 203 14.74 10.23 8.74
CA GLY A 203 14.02 8.97 8.87
C GLY A 203 12.53 9.17 9.17
N GLU A 204 12.18 10.20 9.94
CA GLU A 204 10.79 10.50 10.26
C GLU A 204 9.96 10.91 9.05
N PRO A 205 10.33 11.95 8.26
CA PRO A 205 9.65 12.26 7.00
C PRO A 205 9.62 11.07 6.04
N TRP A 206 10.73 10.32 5.94
CA TRP A 206 10.83 9.15 5.08
C TRP A 206 9.81 8.07 5.44
N LYS A 207 9.63 7.79 6.74
CA LYS A 207 8.62 6.85 7.25
C LYS A 207 7.21 7.24 6.78
N TRP A 208 6.86 8.52 6.88
CA TRP A 208 5.54 9.01 6.46
C TRP A 208 5.33 8.91 4.95
N ILE A 209 6.37 9.14 4.16
CA ILE A 209 6.35 8.93 2.71
C ILE A 209 6.10 7.44 2.39
N LEU A 210 6.80 6.52 3.07
CA LEU A 210 6.60 5.08 2.88
C LEU A 210 5.17 4.63 3.24
N ILE A 211 4.63 5.13 4.34
CA ILE A 211 3.23 4.86 4.74
C ILE A 211 2.28 5.38 3.65
N GLY A 212 2.48 6.60 3.18
CA GLY A 212 1.67 7.19 2.10
C GLY A 212 1.72 6.36 0.81
N ILE A 213 2.91 5.94 0.38
CA ILE A 213 3.09 5.05 -0.77
C ILE A 213 2.34 3.74 -0.55
N GLY A 214 2.45 3.13 0.63
CA GLY A 214 1.75 1.88 0.93
C GLY A 214 0.23 2.01 1.04
N LEU A 215 -0.29 3.15 1.49
CA LEU A 215 -1.73 3.43 1.43
C LEU A 215 -2.24 3.53 -0.01
N VAL A 216 -1.50 4.19 -0.89
CA VAL A 216 -1.89 4.31 -2.31
C VAL A 216 -1.73 2.97 -3.04
N ARG A 217 -0.57 2.32 -2.92
CA ARG A 217 -0.21 1.12 -3.69
C ARG A 217 -0.73 -0.18 -3.08
N GLY A 218 -0.70 -0.31 -1.76
CA GLY A 218 -1.19 -1.49 -1.05
C GLY A 218 -2.71 -1.48 -0.86
N PHE A 219 -3.27 -0.36 -0.40
CA PHE A 219 -4.69 -0.29 -0.05
C PHE A 219 -5.59 0.31 -1.16
N GLY A 220 -4.98 0.83 -2.24
CA GLY A 220 -5.69 1.40 -3.37
C GLY A 220 -6.41 2.70 -3.04
N LEU A 221 -5.92 3.47 -2.05
CA LEU A 221 -6.46 4.79 -1.75
C LEU A 221 -6.07 5.80 -2.84
N SER A 222 -6.91 6.81 -3.05
CA SER A 222 -6.51 7.96 -3.87
C SER A 222 -5.38 8.72 -3.19
N ARG A 223 -4.55 9.45 -3.96
CA ARG A 223 -3.43 10.22 -3.40
C ARG A 223 -3.91 11.23 -2.35
N GLY A 224 -5.02 11.91 -2.58
CA GLY A 224 -5.61 12.85 -1.62
C GLY A 224 -6.11 12.16 -0.34
N GLN A 225 -6.72 10.97 -0.45
CA GLN A 225 -7.12 10.17 0.70
C GLN A 225 -5.92 9.71 1.52
N ALA A 226 -4.85 9.24 0.87
CA ALA A 226 -3.64 8.83 1.56
C ALA A 226 -2.96 10.01 2.28
N VAL A 227 -2.86 11.18 1.64
CA VAL A 227 -2.34 12.41 2.27
C VAL A 227 -3.20 12.80 3.47
N GLY A 228 -4.52 12.77 3.35
CA GLY A 228 -5.43 13.06 4.45
C GLY A 228 -5.26 12.11 5.65
N VAL A 229 -5.06 10.80 5.39
CA VAL A 229 -4.81 9.81 6.46
C VAL A 229 -3.46 10.06 7.13
N VAL A 230 -2.41 10.33 6.36
CA VAL A 230 -1.07 10.60 6.91
C VAL A 230 -1.08 11.89 7.72
N ALA A 231 -1.60 12.99 7.17
CA ALA A 231 -1.71 14.27 7.86
C ALA A 231 -2.60 14.17 9.11
N GLY A 232 -3.74 13.49 9.01
CA GLY A 232 -4.62 13.23 10.15
C GLY A 232 -3.94 12.38 11.21
N SER A 233 -3.14 11.37 10.84
CA SER A 233 -2.40 10.55 11.80
C SER A 233 -1.37 11.37 12.55
N ILE A 234 -0.62 12.22 11.85
CA ILE A 234 0.36 13.13 12.46
C ILE A 234 -0.34 14.07 13.43
N LEU A 235 -1.46 14.68 13.02
CA LEU A 235 -2.24 15.59 13.87
C LEU A 235 -2.75 14.89 15.14
N VAL A 236 -3.34 13.70 15.02
CA VAL A 236 -3.83 12.92 16.17
C VAL A 236 -2.68 12.55 17.11
N ILE A 237 -1.51 12.18 16.57
CA ILE A 237 -0.33 11.88 17.39
C ILE A 237 0.13 13.12 18.17
N ILE A 238 0.21 14.30 17.52
CA ILE A 238 0.57 15.57 18.18
C ILE A 238 -0.43 15.89 19.30
N LEU A 239 -1.73 15.76 19.04
CA LEU A 239 -2.77 15.98 20.04
C LEU A 239 -2.66 14.99 21.21
N LEU A 240 -2.40 13.71 20.93
CA LEU A 240 -2.20 12.69 21.95
C LEU A 240 -1.01 13.03 22.85
N TYR A 241 0.13 13.42 22.26
CA TYR A 241 1.31 13.82 23.02
C TYR A 241 1.05 15.09 23.86
N SER A 242 0.39 16.10 23.29
CA SER A 242 0.04 17.32 24.02
C SER A 242 -0.89 17.03 25.20
N PHE A 243 -1.89 16.17 25.00
CA PHE A 243 -2.82 15.75 26.04
C PHE A 243 -2.11 14.95 27.16
N LEU A 244 -1.28 13.97 26.79
CA LEU A 244 -0.48 13.20 27.75
C LEU A 244 0.46 14.12 28.54
N SER A 245 1.16 15.03 27.86
CA SER A 245 2.06 15.99 28.52
C SER A 245 1.31 16.88 29.50
N SER A 246 0.10 17.32 29.15
CA SER A 246 -0.73 18.17 30.03
C SER A 246 -1.18 17.39 31.26
N ILE A 247 -1.59 16.13 31.10
CA ILE A 247 -1.98 15.25 32.21
C ILE A 247 -0.78 15.00 33.13
N PHE A 248 0.39 14.64 32.59
CA PHE A 248 1.58 14.42 33.41
C PHE A 248 2.07 15.70 34.11
N GLY A 249 1.91 16.86 33.47
CA GLY A 249 2.15 18.15 34.10
C GLY A 249 1.22 18.41 35.28
N LEU A 250 -0.06 18.07 35.13
CA LEU A 250 -1.06 18.19 36.19
C LEU A 250 -0.80 17.23 37.37
N PHE A 251 -0.32 16.01 37.11
CA PHE A 251 0.05 15.05 38.16
C PHE A 251 1.35 15.40 38.90
N ARG A 252 2.16 16.31 38.34
CA ARG A 252 3.44 16.74 38.93
C ARG A 252 3.31 18.03 39.75
N ALA A 253 2.23 18.79 39.57
CA ALA A 253 1.89 19.97 40.36
C ALA A 253 1.11 19.58 41.62
#